data_AF-A0A087D5Z3-F1
#
_entry.id   AF-A0A087D5Z3-F1
#
_cell.length_a   1.000
_cell.length_b   1.000
_cell.length_c   1.000
_cell.angle_alpha   90.00
_cell.angle_beta   90.00
_cell.angle_gamma   90.00
#
_symmetry.space_group_name_H-M   'P 1'
#
loop_
_entity.id
_entity.type
_entity.pdbx_description
1 polymer ?
#
loop_
_entity_poly.entity_id
_entity_poly.type
_entity_poly.pdbx_seq_one_letter_code
_entity_poly.pdbx_strand_id
1 'polypeptide(L)'
;MSSMKTTKVIYTDGTTEELTVTMFEQIMATRYLKNNNLGTVAEEPVTFAAYQVYAKLRQEGKLNEPFEQWVRSVVQVEDIKHEDAETLETVNSPVDMDTQDAPGFSTNGTAEASAN
;
A
#
# COMPACT_ATOMS: atom_id res chain seq x y z
N MET A 1 4.28 -3.50 -8.08
CA MET A 1 3.13 -4.22 -7.50
C MET A 1 2.15 -3.18 -6.99
N SER A 2 0.87 -3.28 -7.35
CA SER A 2 -0.13 -2.36 -6.79
C SER A 2 -0.35 -2.78 -5.34
N SER A 3 0.18 -2.02 -4.38
CA SER A 3 -0.14 -2.22 -2.97
C SER A 3 -1.65 -2.06 -2.80
N MET A 4 -2.32 -3.04 -2.20
CA MET A 4 -3.73 -2.92 -1.88
C MET A 4 -3.89 -1.82 -0.83
N LYS A 5 -4.69 -0.81 -1.15
CA LYS A 5 -4.92 0.32 -0.27
C LYS A 5 -6.12 -0.01 0.61
N THR A 6 -5.85 -0.46 1.84
CA THR A 6 -6.89 -0.58 2.87
C THR A 6 -7.08 0.79 3.52
N THR A 7 -8.31 1.26 3.57
CA THR A 7 -8.70 2.54 4.15
C THR A 7 -9.68 2.28 5.28
N LYS A 8 -9.45 2.94 6.42
CA LYS A 8 -10.32 2.93 7.58
C LYS A 8 -11.12 4.22 7.65
N VAL A 9 -12.39 4.11 7.97
CA VAL A 9 -13.28 5.23 8.27
C VAL A 9 -13.74 5.16 9.72
N ILE A 10 -13.74 6.31 10.39
CA ILE A 10 -14.21 6.47 11.76
C ILE A 10 -15.41 7.40 11.73
N TYR A 11 -16.50 6.99 12.37
CA TYR A 11 -17.74 7.73 12.42
C TYR A 11 -17.94 8.45 13.77
N THR A 12 -18.86 9.40 13.77
CA THR A 12 -19.22 10.24 14.94
C THR A 12 -19.81 9.45 16.11
N ASP A 13 -20.41 8.28 15.84
CA ASP A 13 -20.93 7.36 16.86
C ASP A 13 -19.85 6.43 17.44
N GLY A 14 -18.59 6.57 16.98
CA GLY A 14 -17.46 5.75 17.41
C GLY A 14 -17.32 4.43 16.65
N THR A 15 -18.21 4.13 15.70
CA THR A 15 -18.06 2.95 14.84
C THR A 15 -16.95 3.14 13.82
N THR A 16 -16.38 2.04 13.35
CA THR A 16 -15.30 2.04 12.36
C THR A 16 -15.52 0.97 11.30
N GLU A 17 -15.18 1.28 10.06
CA GLU A 17 -15.16 0.32 8.96
C GLU A 17 -13.80 0.33 8.27
N GLU A 18 -13.34 -0.85 7.85
CA GLU A 18 -12.14 -1.01 7.02
C GLU A 18 -12.57 -1.55 5.66
N LEU A 19 -12.04 -0.94 4.60
CA LEU A 19 -12.38 -1.28 3.22
C LEU A 19 -11.17 -1.15 2.31
N THR A 20 -11.08 -2.06 1.32
CA THR A 20 -10.07 -1.94 0.26
C THR A 20 -10.59 -1.05 -0.85
N VAL A 21 -9.93 0.08 -1.06
CA VAL A 21 -10.22 1.02 -2.15
C VAL A 21 -9.40 0.62 -3.37
N THR A 22 -10.08 0.49 -4.52
CA THR A 22 -9.41 0.19 -5.79
C THR A 22 -9.28 1.43 -6.65
N MET A 23 -8.55 1.33 -7.77
CA MET A 23 -8.48 2.40 -8.76
C MET A 23 -9.86 2.85 -9.27
N PHE A 24 -10.88 1.98 -9.24
CA PHE A 24 -12.23 2.33 -9.68
C PHE A 24 -12.82 3.44 -8.81
N GLU A 25 -12.77 3.30 -7.48
CA GLU A 25 -13.24 4.32 -6.56
C GLU A 25 -12.43 5.62 -6.65
N GLN A 26 -11.13 5.54 -6.94
CA GLN A 26 -10.30 6.73 -7.20
C GLN A 26 -10.77 7.49 -8.45
N ILE A 27 -11.12 6.77 -9.52
CA ILE A 27 -11.67 7.36 -10.75
C ILE A 27 -13.03 8.00 -10.45
N MET A 28 -13.88 7.35 -9.66
CA MET A 28 -15.18 7.89 -9.25
C MET A 28 -15.03 9.18 -8.44
N ALA A 29 -14.11 9.21 -7.48
CA ALA A 29 -13.81 10.42 -6.71
C ALA A 29 -13.26 11.56 -7.59
N THR A 30 -12.35 11.25 -8.52
CA THR A 30 -11.84 12.24 -9.48
C THR A 30 -12.95 12.84 -10.34
N ARG A 31 -13.88 11.99 -10.81
CA ARG A 31 -15.06 12.44 -11.56
C ARG A 31 -15.99 13.29 -10.72
N TYR A 32 -16.19 12.94 -9.45
CA TYR A 32 -17.01 13.72 -8.53
C TYR A 32 -16.46 15.14 -8.37
N LEU A 33 -15.16 15.30 -8.10
CA LEU A 33 -14.54 16.63 -8.00
C LEU A 33 -14.74 17.45 -9.28
N LYS A 34 -14.50 16.83 -10.45
CA LYS A 34 -14.68 17.47 -11.76
C LYS A 34 -16.13 17.88 -12.00
N ASN A 35 -17.08 17.00 -11.73
CA ASN A 35 -18.51 17.22 -12.01
C ASN A 35 -19.15 18.25 -11.08
N ASN A 36 -18.57 18.46 -9.90
CA ASN A 36 -19.04 19.44 -8.92
C ASN A 36 -18.18 20.71 -8.88
N ASN A 37 -17.24 20.87 -9.84
CA ASN A 37 -16.36 22.02 -9.94
C ASN A 37 -15.57 22.32 -8.65
N LEU A 38 -15.18 21.29 -7.91
CA LEU A 38 -14.48 21.43 -6.63
C LEU A 38 -12.96 21.62 -6.78
N GLY A 39 -12.41 21.34 -7.96
CA GLY A 39 -10.99 21.48 -8.25
C GLY A 39 -10.30 20.12 -8.49
N THR A 40 -9.01 20.09 -8.24
CA THR A 40 -8.14 18.91 -8.41
C THR A 40 -7.98 18.13 -7.10
N VAL A 41 -7.45 16.91 -7.19
CA VAL A 41 -7.15 16.08 -6.01
C VAL A 41 -6.16 16.76 -5.05
N ALA A 42 -5.24 17.58 -5.58
CA ALA A 42 -4.27 18.31 -4.77
C ALA A 42 -4.91 19.46 -3.98
N GLU A 43 -5.96 20.07 -4.51
CA GLU A 43 -6.71 21.15 -3.86
C GLU A 43 -7.74 20.60 -2.87
N GLU A 44 -8.37 19.46 -3.20
CA GLU A 44 -9.46 18.84 -2.44
C GLU A 44 -9.14 17.40 -1.98
N PRO A 45 -8.03 17.16 -1.25
CA PRO A 45 -7.60 15.81 -0.89
C PRO A 45 -8.55 15.11 0.09
N VAL A 46 -9.18 15.88 0.99
CA VAL A 46 -10.12 15.34 1.99
C VAL A 46 -11.40 14.87 1.30
N THR A 47 -11.99 15.71 0.45
CA THR A 47 -13.17 15.37 -0.34
C THR A 47 -12.91 14.17 -1.24
N PHE A 48 -11.74 14.13 -1.87
CA PHE A 48 -11.31 12.99 -2.68
C PHE A 48 -11.26 11.68 -1.88
N ALA A 49 -10.57 11.67 -0.73
CA ALA A 49 -10.46 10.49 0.12
C ALA A 49 -11.82 10.03 0.66
N ALA A 50 -12.66 10.96 1.13
CA ALA A 50 -14.00 10.64 1.60
C ALA A 50 -14.87 10.03 0.50
N TYR A 51 -14.81 10.57 -0.72
CA TYR A 51 -15.63 10.07 -1.82
C TYR A 51 -15.21 8.68 -2.30
N GLN A 52 -13.93 8.31 -2.18
CA GLN A 52 -13.48 6.94 -2.47
C GLN A 52 -14.18 5.92 -1.56
N VAL A 53 -14.19 6.21 -0.27
CA VAL A 53 -14.86 5.36 0.73
C VAL A 53 -16.36 5.31 0.48
N TYR A 54 -16.99 6.46 0.28
CA TYR A 54 -18.41 6.56 -0.04
C TYR A 54 -18.80 5.70 -1.25
N ALA A 55 -18.05 5.80 -2.35
CA ALA A 55 -18.31 5.05 -3.56
C ALA A 55 -18.25 3.54 -3.31
N LYS A 56 -17.25 3.09 -2.53
CA LYS A 56 -17.10 1.68 -2.15
C LYS A 56 -18.29 1.18 -1.33
N LEU A 57 -18.66 1.91 -0.28
CA LEU A 57 -19.77 1.54 0.61
C LEU A 57 -21.11 1.47 -0.15
N ARG A 58 -21.33 2.41 -1.08
CA ARG A 58 -22.53 2.43 -1.92
C ARG A 58 -22.54 1.27 -2.92
N GLN A 59 -21.39 0.91 -3.49
CA GLN A 59 -21.26 -0.25 -4.36
C GLN A 59 -21.49 -1.58 -3.61
N GLU A 60 -21.09 -1.66 -2.34
CA GLU A 60 -21.36 -2.82 -1.47
C GLU A 60 -22.79 -2.86 -0.93
N GLY A 61 -23.62 -1.86 -1.23
CA GLY A 61 -24.99 -1.78 -0.73
C GLY A 61 -25.11 -1.46 0.75
N LYS A 62 -24.02 -1.04 1.40
CA LYS A 62 -23.97 -0.64 2.81
C LYS A 62 -24.51 0.77 3.04
N LEU A 63 -24.59 1.57 1.98
CA LEU A 63 -24.93 2.98 2.04
C LEU A 63 -25.96 3.37 0.97
N ASN A 64 -27.04 4.02 1.39
CA ASN A 64 -28.10 4.51 0.49
C ASN A 64 -28.21 6.03 0.44
N GLU A 65 -27.75 6.73 1.48
CA GLU A 65 -27.88 8.18 1.59
C GLU A 65 -26.92 8.93 0.63
N PRO A 66 -27.23 10.20 0.28
CA PRO A 66 -26.32 11.03 -0.52
C PRO A 66 -24.99 11.30 0.17
N PHE A 67 -23.95 11.62 -0.62
CA PHE A 67 -22.59 11.85 -0.11
C PHE A 67 -22.54 12.96 0.95
N GLU A 68 -23.22 14.06 0.71
CA GLU A 68 -23.25 15.27 1.54
C GLU A 68 -23.98 15.04 2.87
N GLN A 69 -24.80 13.99 2.94
CA GLN A 69 -25.43 13.54 4.16
C GLN A 69 -24.50 12.57 4.91
N TRP A 70 -24.00 11.55 4.21
CA TRP A 70 -23.10 10.56 4.79
C TRP A 70 -21.83 11.19 5.37
N VAL A 71 -21.18 12.11 4.64
CA VAL A 71 -19.89 12.68 5.07
C VAL A 71 -19.98 13.46 6.38
N ARG A 72 -21.19 13.88 6.79
CA ARG A 72 -21.42 14.55 8.08
C ARG A 72 -21.29 13.61 9.28
N SER A 73 -21.45 12.31 9.07
CA SER A 73 -21.25 11.29 10.10
C SER A 73 -19.79 10.84 10.19
N VAL A 74 -18.94 11.23 9.23
CA VAL A 74 -17.53 10.81 9.14
C VAL A 74 -16.64 11.78 9.93
N VAL A 75 -15.85 11.23 10.84
CA VAL A 75 -14.85 11.95 11.62
C VAL A 75 -13.49 11.92 10.92
N GLN A 76 -13.11 10.76 10.41
CA GLN A 76 -11.77 10.54 9.86
C GLN A 76 -11.80 9.46 8.78
N VAL A 77 -10.96 9.65 7.77
CA VAL A 77 -10.62 8.66 6.74
C VAL A 77 -9.11 8.53 6.73
N GLU A 78 -8.59 7.33 6.96
CA GLU A 78 -7.16 7.07 7.04
C GLU A 78 -6.75 5.84 6.25
N ASP A 79 -5.59 5.89 5.62
CA ASP A 79 -5.05 4.75 4.88
C ASP A 79 -4.22 3.88 5.82
N ILE A 80 -4.60 2.60 5.93
CA ILE A 80 -3.84 1.62 6.70
C ILE A 80 -2.65 1.20 5.84
N LYS A 81 -1.46 1.52 6.31
CA LYS A 81 -0.22 0.93 5.79
C LYS A 81 -0.05 -0.44 6.45
N HIS A 82 -0.22 -1.51 5.69
CA HIS A 82 0.33 -2.78 6.11
C HIS A 82 1.83 -2.71 5.85
N GLU A 83 2.62 -2.66 6.92
CA GLU A 83 4.04 -2.97 6.82
C GLU A 83 4.12 -4.42 6.36
N ASP A 84 4.67 -4.65 5.16
CA ASP A 84 4.92 -6.00 4.65
C ASP A 84 5.74 -6.71 5.73
N ALA A 85 5.14 -7.72 6.39
CA ALA A 85 5.82 -8.48 7.42
C ALA A 85 7.09 -9.04 6.80
N GLU A 86 8.26 -8.51 7.19
CA GLU A 86 9.55 -9.03 6.80
C GLU A 86 9.56 -10.51 7.18
N THR A 87 9.57 -11.38 6.17
CA THR A 87 9.88 -12.79 6.37
C THR A 87 11.30 -12.84 6.91
N LEU A 88 11.44 -13.03 8.22
CA LEU A 88 12.71 -13.30 8.87
C LEU A 88 13.29 -14.57 8.24
N GLU A 89 14.15 -14.42 7.23
CA GLU A 89 15.03 -15.50 6.79
C GLU A 89 15.94 -15.82 7.97
N THR A 90 15.60 -16.89 8.69
CA THR A 90 16.43 -17.45 9.75
C THR A 90 17.73 -17.90 9.12
N VAL A 91 18.78 -17.10 9.31
CA VAL A 91 20.16 -17.46 9.00
C VAL A 91 20.53 -18.65 9.86
N ASN A 92 20.49 -19.85 9.27
CA ASN A 92 21.05 -21.05 9.88
C ASN A 92 22.40 -21.37 9.22
N SER A 93 23.46 -20.92 9.87
CA SER A 93 24.80 -21.51 9.83
C SER A 93 25.52 -20.97 11.08
N PRO A 94 26.36 -21.75 11.78
CA PRO A 94 27.32 -22.73 11.24
C PRO A 94 27.38 -24.05 12.03
N VAL A 95 28.17 -25.05 11.60
CA VAL A 95 29.21 -25.75 12.40
C VAL A 95 30.00 -26.71 11.48
N ASP A 96 31.33 -26.57 11.54
CA ASP A 96 32.43 -27.31 10.92
C ASP A 96 32.55 -28.81 11.23
N MET A 97 33.17 -29.62 10.32
CA MET A 97 34.38 -30.43 10.59
C MET A 97 34.78 -31.39 9.44
N ASP A 98 35.94 -31.08 8.84
CA ASP A 98 37.10 -31.95 8.54
C ASP A 98 36.97 -33.28 7.75
N THR A 99 37.67 -33.39 6.61
CA THR A 99 38.75 -34.38 6.39
C THR A 99 39.49 -34.16 5.05
N GLN A 100 40.80 -34.27 5.15
CA GLN A 100 41.87 -34.11 4.15
C GLN A 100 41.72 -35.01 2.91
N ASP A 101 42.05 -34.49 1.71
CA ASP A 101 43.16 -35.03 0.91
C ASP A 101 43.48 -34.09 -0.29
N ALA A 102 44.74 -33.69 -0.43
CA ALA A 102 45.31 -33.06 -1.63
C ALA A 102 46.07 -34.15 -2.43
N PRO A 103 46.54 -33.97 -3.69
CA PRO A 103 46.70 -32.72 -4.44
C PRO A 103 46.27 -32.78 -5.93
N GLY A 104 45.96 -31.63 -6.52
CA GLY A 104 45.69 -31.49 -7.96
C GLY A 104 46.31 -30.21 -8.52
N PHE A 105 47.53 -30.35 -9.03
CA PHE A 105 48.35 -29.32 -9.66
C PHE A 105 47.70 -28.83 -10.96
N SER A 106 47.35 -27.55 -11.10
CA SER A 106 47.66 -26.76 -12.32
C SER A 106 47.29 -25.28 -12.19
N THR A 107 48.33 -24.45 -12.07
CA THR A 107 48.59 -23.27 -12.92
C THR A 107 47.42 -22.35 -13.31
N ASN A 108 47.35 -21.17 -12.69
CA ASN A 108 47.92 -19.99 -13.33
C ASN A 108 48.01 -18.83 -12.34
N GLY A 109 49.22 -18.29 -12.22
CA GLY A 109 49.52 -17.17 -11.36
C GLY A 109 49.11 -15.82 -11.95
N THR A 110 48.99 -14.91 -10.98
CA THR A 110 49.51 -13.54 -10.99
C THR A 110 48.67 -12.47 -11.65
N ALA A 111 48.39 -11.48 -10.79
CA ALA A 111 47.65 -10.26 -10.97
C ALA A 111 48.44 -9.16 -11.71
N GLU A 112 47.76 -8.01 -11.86
CA GLU A 112 48.30 -6.65 -12.11
C GLU A 112 48.75 -6.37 -13.57
N ALA A 113 48.57 -5.20 -14.18
CA ALA A 113 47.88 -3.95 -13.87
C ALA A 113 47.78 -3.10 -15.17
N SER A 114 46.88 -2.11 -15.16
CA SER A 114 46.85 -0.81 -15.85
C SER A 114 47.47 -0.55 -17.24
N ALA A 115 46.61 0.01 -18.09
CA ALA A 115 46.78 1.23 -18.90
C ALA A 115 48.16 1.58 -19.50
N ASN A 116 48.21 1.60 -20.85
CA ASN A 116 48.27 2.83 -21.64
C ASN A 116 47.87 2.55 -23.09
#